data_AF-A0A6L2L0Y7-F1
#
_entry.id   AF-A0A6L2L0Y7-F1
#
_cell.length_a   1.000
_cell.length_b   1.000
_cell.length_c   1.000
_cell.angle_alpha   90.00
_cell.angle_beta   90.00
_cell.angle_gamma   90.00
#
_symmetry.space_group_name_H-M   'P 1'
#
loop_
_entity.id
_entity.type
_entity.pdbx_description
1 polymer ?
#
loop_
_entity_poly.entity_id
_entity_poly.type
_entity_poly.pdbx_seq_one_letter_code
_entity_poly.pdbx_strand_id
1 'polypeptide(L)'
;MPSHIKTYYGSEDPEDHLKIFQAAAKTERWAMPTELPLAEKYIKDSVEIHNIKQRDGESMKEFVQRYKLECRDVKGAPECMKISGFMHGIINPELIKHLHDKIPKSVDEMMRVTTTFLRCEVAASRHEQKKSFPS
;
A
#
# COMPACT_ATOMS: atom_id res chain seq x y z
N MET A 1 1.02 1.02 -27.63
CA MET A 1 0.37 0.76 -26.32
C MET A 1 -0.75 -0.23 -26.55
N PRO A 2 -0.91 -1.29 -25.74
CA PRO A 2 -1.98 -2.27 -25.94
C PRO A 2 -3.35 -1.66 -25.60
N SER A 3 -4.32 -1.84 -26.48
CA SER A 3 -5.63 -1.14 -26.50
C SER A 3 -6.66 -1.66 -25.50
N HIS A 4 -6.27 -2.52 -24.55
CA HIS A 4 -7.17 -3.26 -23.67
C HIS A 4 -7.10 -2.84 -22.19
N ILE A 5 -6.35 -1.78 -21.86
CA ILE A 5 -6.30 -1.26 -20.50
C ILE A 5 -7.35 -0.15 -20.37
N LYS A 6 -8.55 -0.51 -19.92
CA LYS A 6 -9.58 0.46 -19.51
C LYS A 6 -9.07 1.24 -18.29
N THR A 7 -9.28 2.55 -18.30
CA THR A 7 -8.95 3.45 -17.20
C THR A 7 -9.76 3.08 -15.96
N TYR A 8 -9.02 2.72 -14.90
CA TYR A 8 -9.55 2.22 -13.63
C TYR A 8 -10.16 3.37 -12.81
N TYR A 9 -11.46 3.28 -12.50
CA TYR A 9 -12.24 4.36 -11.87
C TYR A 9 -12.54 4.13 -10.37
N GLY A 10 -11.80 3.26 -9.69
CA GLY A 10 -11.78 3.19 -8.22
C GLY A 10 -13.11 2.89 -7.51
N SER A 11 -14.11 2.33 -8.20
CA SER A 11 -15.38 1.89 -7.61
C SER A 11 -15.23 0.43 -7.17
N GLU A 12 -14.90 0.25 -5.89
CA GLU A 12 -14.50 -0.99 -5.21
C GLU A 12 -15.63 -2.04 -5.11
N ASP A 13 -15.68 -2.99 -6.04
CA ASP A 13 -16.22 -4.33 -5.78
C ASP A 13 -15.05 -5.31 -5.59
N PRO A 14 -15.00 -6.08 -4.47
CA PRO A 14 -13.91 -7.01 -4.21
C PRO A 14 -13.71 -8.08 -5.29
N GLU A 15 -14.80 -8.47 -5.97
CA GLU A 15 -14.80 -9.47 -7.04
C GLU A 15 -14.18 -8.90 -8.32
N ASP A 16 -14.36 -7.60 -8.59
CA ASP A 16 -13.73 -6.91 -9.71
C ASP A 16 -12.24 -6.66 -9.47
N HIS A 17 -11.85 -6.33 -8.24
CA HIS A 17 -10.43 -6.28 -7.85
C HIS A 17 -9.73 -7.62 -8.08
N LEU A 18 -10.38 -8.73 -7.70
CA LEU A 18 -9.87 -10.07 -7.94
C LEU A 18 -9.66 -10.35 -9.42
N LYS A 19 -10.64 -10.02 -10.28
CA LYS A 19 -10.54 -10.21 -11.73
C LYS A 19 -9.40 -9.39 -12.34
N ILE A 20 -9.22 -8.14 -11.91
CA ILE A 20 -8.14 -7.27 -12.37
C ILE A 20 -6.78 -7.83 -11.94
N PHE A 21 -6.65 -8.28 -10.68
CA PHE A 21 -5.41 -8.86 -10.18
C PHE A 21 -5.10 -10.21 -10.83
N GLN A 22 -6.10 -11.06 -11.03
CA GLN A 22 -5.97 -12.31 -11.80
C GLN A 22 -5.56 -12.05 -13.25
N ALA A 23 -6.12 -11.02 -13.90
CA ALA A 23 -5.73 -10.62 -15.25
C ALA A 23 -4.28 -10.11 -15.28
N ALA A 24 -3.91 -9.22 -14.35
CA ALA A 24 -2.54 -8.68 -14.24
C ALA A 24 -1.51 -9.77 -13.96
N ALA A 25 -1.79 -10.69 -13.02
CA ALA A 25 -0.92 -11.80 -12.70
C ALA A 25 -0.75 -12.78 -13.87
N LYS A 26 -1.81 -13.04 -14.66
CA LYS A 26 -1.74 -13.83 -15.90
C LYS A 26 -0.92 -13.12 -16.98
N THR A 27 -1.10 -11.81 -17.14
CA THR A 27 -0.39 -10.99 -18.14
C THR A 27 1.09 -10.83 -17.80
N GLU A 28 1.42 -10.63 -16.53
CA GLU A 28 2.79 -10.48 -16.07
C GLU A 28 3.46 -11.82 -15.71
N ARG A 29 2.77 -12.95 -15.91
CA ARG A 29 3.27 -14.32 -15.69
C ARG A 29 3.70 -14.62 -14.24
N TRP A 30 3.00 -14.03 -13.28
CA TRP A 30 3.19 -14.32 -11.85
C TRP A 30 2.55 -15.68 -11.54
N ALA A 31 3.21 -16.50 -10.71
CA ALA A 31 2.72 -17.83 -10.36
C ALA A 31 1.47 -17.73 -9.46
N MET A 32 0.28 -17.75 -10.08
CA MET A 32 -0.98 -17.84 -9.37
C MET A 32 -1.18 -19.27 -8.84
N PRO A 33 -1.59 -19.44 -7.58
CA PRO A 33 -2.02 -20.75 -7.10
C PRO A 33 -3.32 -21.15 -7.80
N THR A 34 -3.33 -22.34 -8.41
CA THR A 34 -4.43 -22.88 -9.20
C THR A 34 -5.53 -23.56 -8.39
N GLU A 35 -5.36 -23.70 -7.07
CA GLU A 35 -6.29 -24.43 -6.21
C GLU A 35 -7.37 -23.49 -5.63
N LEU A 36 -8.65 -23.79 -5.91
CA LEU A 36 -9.83 -23.01 -5.49
C LEU A 36 -9.85 -22.63 -3.99
N PRO A 37 -9.45 -23.49 -3.03
CA PRO A 37 -9.40 -23.12 -1.62
C PRO A 37 -8.37 -22.02 -1.31
N LEU A 38 -7.30 -21.94 -2.10
CA LEU A 38 -6.35 -20.83 -2.00
C LEU A 38 -6.96 -19.55 -2.55
N ALA A 39 -7.73 -19.60 -3.64
CA ALA A 39 -8.35 -18.41 -4.23
C ALA A 39 -9.29 -17.69 -3.25
N GLU A 40 -10.17 -18.41 -2.54
CA GLU A 40 -11.07 -17.84 -1.52
C GLU A 40 -10.30 -17.24 -0.34
N LYS A 41 -9.25 -17.92 0.12
CA LYS A 41 -8.37 -17.42 1.17
C LYS A 41 -7.67 -16.13 0.74
N TYR A 42 -7.21 -16.05 -0.51
CA TYR A 42 -6.59 -14.86 -1.08
C TYR A 42 -7.59 -13.68 -1.18
N ILE A 43 -8.85 -13.94 -1.53
CA ILE A 43 -9.89 -12.89 -1.55
C ILE A 43 -10.11 -12.33 -0.16
N LYS A 44 -10.27 -13.21 0.85
CA LYS A 44 -10.47 -12.79 2.23
C LYS A 44 -9.29 -11.97 2.76
N ASP A 45 -8.06 -12.48 2.55
CA ASP A 45 -6.83 -11.80 2.94
C ASP A 45 -6.70 -10.43 2.23
N SER A 46 -7.14 -10.33 0.97
CA SER A 46 -7.17 -9.06 0.21
C SER A 46 -8.07 -8.02 0.86
N VAL A 47 -9.30 -8.42 1.18
CA VAL A 47 -10.32 -7.54 1.76
C VAL A 47 -9.88 -7.05 3.13
N GLU A 48 -9.36 -7.94 3.98
CA GLU A 48 -8.85 -7.58 5.30
C GLU A 48 -7.72 -6.54 5.20
N ILE A 49 -6.78 -6.71 4.27
CA ILE A 49 -5.67 -5.77 4.08
C ILE A 49 -6.14 -4.41 3.53
N HIS A 50 -7.06 -4.38 2.56
CA HIS A 50 -7.55 -3.12 1.96
C HIS A 50 -8.41 -2.29 2.93
N ASN A 51 -8.97 -2.92 3.96
CA ASN A 51 -9.68 -2.23 5.03
C ASN A 51 -8.75 -1.48 6.01
N ILE A 52 -7.45 -1.76 5.97
CA ILE A 52 -6.45 -1.08 6.83
C ILE A 52 -6.11 0.29 6.22
N LYS A 53 -7.05 1.24 6.30
CA LYS A 53 -6.89 2.62 5.85
C LYS A 53 -6.44 3.53 6.99
N GLN A 54 -5.71 4.61 6.68
CA GLN A 54 -5.37 5.66 7.65
C GLN A 54 -6.65 6.33 8.14
N ARG A 55 -6.80 6.44 9.46
CA ARG A 55 -8.00 6.98 10.10
C ARG A 55 -7.97 8.51 10.13
N ASP A 56 -9.13 9.14 10.28
CA ASP A 56 -9.20 10.59 10.48
C ASP A 56 -8.45 10.99 11.76
N GLY A 57 -7.61 12.02 11.67
CA GLY A 57 -6.75 12.47 12.77
C GLY A 57 -5.58 11.55 13.14
N GLU A 58 -5.43 10.38 12.52
CA GLU A 58 -4.31 9.47 12.76
C GLU A 58 -3.04 9.99 12.07
N SER A 59 -1.94 10.10 12.82
CA SER A 59 -0.66 10.46 12.24
C SER A 59 -0.10 9.33 11.37
N MET A 60 0.70 9.66 10.34
CA MET A 60 1.32 8.64 9.49
C MET A 60 2.16 7.64 10.29
N LYS A 61 2.81 8.10 11.37
CA LYS A 61 3.61 7.25 12.24
C LYS A 61 2.75 6.21 12.97
N GLU A 62 1.59 6.62 13.48
CA GLU A 62 0.63 5.71 14.12
C GLU A 62 0.07 4.71 13.11
N PHE A 63 -0.32 5.20 11.92
CA PHE A 63 -0.77 4.33 10.83
C PHE A 63 0.26 3.27 10.46
N VAL A 64 1.53 3.65 10.25
CA VAL A 64 2.63 2.74 9.91
C VAL A 64 2.80 1.64 10.96
N GLN A 65 2.76 2.00 12.25
CA GLN A 65 2.89 1.04 13.33
C GLN A 65 1.69 0.09 13.39
N ARG A 66 0.48 0.63 13.24
CA ARG A 66 -0.76 -0.14 13.24
C ARG A 66 -0.82 -1.09 12.05
N TYR A 67 -0.50 -0.61 10.85
CA TYR A 67 -0.46 -1.41 9.63
C TYR A 67 0.50 -2.59 9.77
N LYS A 68 1.70 -2.38 10.33
CA LYS A 68 2.68 -3.46 10.56
C LYS A 68 2.11 -4.59 11.42
N LEU A 69 1.29 -4.24 12.41
CA LEU A 69 0.68 -5.21 13.31
C LEU A 69 -0.49 -5.92 12.63
N GLU A 70 -1.46 -5.16 12.11
CA GLU A 70 -2.67 -5.69 11.49
C GLU A 70 -2.36 -6.56 10.25
N CYS A 71 -1.41 -6.16 9.40
CA CYS A 71 -1.06 -6.94 8.22
C CYS A 71 -0.25 -8.22 8.54
N ARG A 72 0.33 -8.32 9.75
CA ARG A 72 1.07 -9.51 10.18
C ARG A 72 0.11 -10.67 10.46
N ASP A 73 -1.06 -10.37 11.00
CA ASP A 73 -2.06 -11.35 11.42
C ASP A 73 -2.82 -11.95 10.22
N VAL A 74 -2.75 -11.31 9.05
CA VAL A 74 -3.23 -11.84 7.76
C VAL A 74 -2.27 -12.93 7.25
N LYS A 75 -2.52 -14.17 7.70
CA LYS A 75 -1.68 -15.36 7.44
C LYS A 75 -1.81 -15.89 6.01
N GLY A 76 -0.80 -15.63 5.18
CA GLY A 76 -0.68 -16.21 3.83
C GLY A 76 -0.78 -15.18 2.71
N ALA A 77 -1.14 -13.94 3.03
CA ALA A 77 -1.11 -12.85 2.09
C ALA A 77 0.30 -12.64 1.51
N PRO A 78 0.45 -12.59 0.18
CA PRO A 78 1.73 -12.30 -0.46
C PRO A 78 2.19 -10.87 -0.16
N GLU A 79 3.50 -10.63 -0.19
CA GLU A 79 4.05 -9.31 0.14
C GLU A 79 3.53 -8.21 -0.79
N CYS A 80 3.33 -8.49 -2.08
CA CYS A 80 2.77 -7.51 -3.02
C CYS A 80 1.37 -7.02 -2.63
N MET A 81 0.54 -7.89 -2.05
CA MET A 81 -0.79 -7.52 -1.55
C MET A 81 -0.67 -6.63 -0.32
N LYS A 82 0.24 -6.97 0.61
CA LYS A 82 0.52 -6.14 1.79
C LYS A 82 1.13 -4.79 1.43
N ILE A 83 1.89 -4.69 0.34
CA ILE A 83 2.43 -3.41 -0.14
C ILE A 83 1.34 -2.60 -0.84
N SER A 84 0.55 -3.22 -1.71
CA SER A 84 -0.57 -2.55 -2.39
C SER A 84 -1.61 -2.00 -1.42
N GLY A 85 -1.99 -2.79 -0.41
CA GLY A 85 -2.92 -2.35 0.63
C GLY A 85 -2.43 -1.15 1.42
N PHE A 86 -1.12 -1.09 1.69
CA PHE A 86 -0.51 0.03 2.39
C PHE A 86 -0.57 1.31 1.56
N MET A 87 -0.19 1.23 0.28
CA MET A 87 -0.24 2.36 -0.64
C MET A 87 -1.67 2.88 -0.84
N HIS A 88 -2.65 1.98 -0.87
CA HIS A 88 -4.06 2.33 -0.92
C HIS A 88 -4.58 2.95 0.38
N GLY A 89 -4.07 2.50 1.54
CA GLY A 89 -4.48 2.98 2.85
C GLY A 89 -3.90 4.33 3.27
N ILE A 90 -2.84 4.81 2.61
CA ILE A 90 -2.16 6.09 2.90
C ILE A 90 -2.97 7.29 2.37
N ILE A 91 -3.02 8.39 3.13
CA ILE A 91 -3.60 9.66 2.67
C ILE A 91 -2.58 10.55 1.94
N ASN A 92 -1.29 10.48 2.30
CA ASN A 92 -0.24 11.35 1.74
C ASN A 92 0.15 10.95 0.30
N PRO A 93 -0.19 11.75 -0.73
CA PRO A 93 0.07 11.41 -2.12
C PRO A 93 1.56 11.46 -2.51
N GLU A 94 2.39 12.25 -1.82
CA GLU A 94 3.82 12.33 -2.10
C GLU A 94 4.54 11.05 -1.67
N LEU A 95 4.14 10.48 -0.53
CA LEU A 95 4.62 9.18 -0.07
C LEU A 95 4.20 8.06 -1.03
N ILE A 96 2.94 8.07 -1.50
CA ILE A 96 2.44 7.11 -2.50
C ILE A 96 3.29 7.17 -3.77
N LYS A 97 3.56 8.38 -4.27
CA LYS A 97 4.42 8.58 -5.44
C LYS A 97 5.84 8.07 -5.21
N HIS A 98 6.44 8.36 -4.05
CA HIS A 98 7.77 7.89 -3.70
C HIS A 98 7.87 6.35 -3.66
N LEU A 99 6.84 5.69 -3.13
CA LEU A 99 6.74 4.23 -3.11
C LEU A 99 6.51 3.65 -4.50
N HIS A 100 5.83 4.35 -5.41
CA HIS A 100 5.70 3.93 -6.81
C HIS A 100 7.03 4.02 -7.58
N ASP A 101 7.82 5.08 -7.36
CA ASP A 101 9.10 5.25 -8.03
C ASP A 101 10.10 4.15 -7.65
N LYS A 102 10.02 3.65 -6.41
CA LYS A 102 10.83 2.56 -5.90
C LYS A 102 9.95 1.59 -5.13
N ILE A 103 9.24 0.74 -5.86
CA ILE A 103 8.34 -0.27 -5.30
C ILE A 103 9.13 -1.15 -4.31
N PRO A 104 8.77 -1.12 -3.01
CA PRO A 104 9.41 -1.97 -2.01
C PRO A 104 9.20 -3.44 -2.34
N LYS A 105 10.18 -4.29 -2.00
CA LYS A 105 10.07 -5.74 -2.22
C LYS A 105 9.44 -6.47 -1.05
N SER A 106 9.49 -5.86 0.13
CA SER A 106 8.95 -6.43 1.37
C SER A 106 8.24 -5.38 2.22
N VAL A 107 7.40 -5.88 3.14
CA VAL A 107 6.73 -5.01 4.13
C VAL A 107 7.77 -4.28 4.98
N ASP A 108 8.86 -4.94 5.38
CA ASP A 108 9.86 -4.32 6.25
C ASP A 108 10.64 -3.21 5.51
N GLU A 109 10.97 -3.42 4.23
CA GLU A 109 11.54 -2.38 3.36
C GLU A 109 10.60 -1.18 3.21
N MET A 110 9.31 -1.42 2.98
CA MET A 110 8.28 -0.38 2.88
C MET A 110 8.19 0.45 4.17
N MET A 111 8.25 -0.19 5.34
CA MET A 111 8.25 0.53 6.63
C MET A 111 9.51 1.39 6.79
N ARG A 112 10.68 0.89 6.36
CA ARG A 112 11.94 1.65 6.40
C ARG A 112 11.92 2.86 5.49
N VAL A 113 11.42 2.72 4.26
CA VAL A 113 11.28 3.82 3.30
C VAL A 113 10.35 4.89 3.88
N THR A 114 9.18 4.49 4.37
CA THR A 114 8.19 5.41 4.96
C THR A 114 8.72 6.14 6.18
N THR A 115 9.38 5.42 7.11
CA THR A 115 9.98 6.04 8.30
C THR A 115 11.07 7.06 7.93
N THR A 116 11.86 6.75 6.88
CA THR A 116 12.89 7.67 6.39
C THR A 116 12.26 8.91 5.76
N PHE A 117 11.21 8.75 4.96
CA PHE A 117 10.46 9.85 4.35
C PHE A 117 9.90 10.81 5.42
N LEU A 118 9.19 10.28 6.43
CA LEU A 118 8.62 11.07 7.52
C LEU A 118 9.69 11.81 8.32
N ARG A 119 10.85 11.18 8.55
CA ARG A 119 11.96 11.84 9.23
C ARG A 119 12.50 13.03 8.43
N CYS A 120 12.56 12.92 7.10
CA CYS A 120 12.99 14.00 6.23
C CYS A 120 11.96 15.15 6.20
N GLU A 121 10.66 14.83 6.15
CA GLU A 121 9.57 15.82 6.18
C GLU A 121 9.57 16.63 7.49
N VAL A 122 9.75 15.95 8.63
CA VAL A 122 9.87 16.60 9.95
C VAL A 122 11.14 17.46 10.06
N ALA A 123 12.23 17.08 9.41
CA ALA A 123 13.46 17.89 9.40
C ALA A 123 13.31 19.14 8.52
N ALA A 124 12.69 19.03 7.35
CA ALA A 124 12.47 20.15 6.44
C ALA A 124 11.56 21.22 7.07
N SER A 125 10.43 20.81 7.65
CA SER A 125 9.48 21.71 8.34
C SER A 125 10.10 22.45 9.53
N ARG A 126 11.02 21.82 10.28
CA ARG A 126 11.77 22.46 11.38
C ARG A 126 12.74 23.54 10.90
N HIS A 127 13.29 23.42 9.70
CA HIS A 127 14.17 24.45 9.12
C HIS A 127 13.39 25.67 8.64
N GLU A 128 12.14 25.51 8.22
CA GLU A 128 11.29 26.62 7.78
C GLU A 128 10.75 27.44 8.96
N GLN A 129 10.33 26.81 10.07
CA GLN A 129 9.91 27.54 11.29
C GLN A 129 11.05 28.36 11.93
N LYS A 130 12.31 27.95 11.76
CA LYS A 130 13.47 28.73 12.25
C LYS A 130 13.80 29.95 11.38
N LYS A 131 13.32 29.99 10.13
CA LYS A 131 13.48 31.16 9.24
C LYS A 131 12.36 32.19 9.43
N SER A 132 11.20 31.80 9.95
CA SER A 132 10.05 32.69 10.14
C SER A 132 10.11 33.53 11.43
N PHE A 133 11.09 33.29 12.31
CA PHE A 133 11.37 34.13 13.46
C PHE A 133 12.83 34.60 13.42
N PRO A 134 13.16 35.63 12.62
CA PRO A 134 14.44 36.32 12.79
C PRO A 134 14.41 37.06 14.14
N SER A 135 15.45 36.83 14.96
CA SER A 135 15.74 37.62 16.17
C SER A 135 15.93 39.10 15.88
#